data_AF-A0A353WVY3-F1
#
_entry.id   AF-A0A353WVY3-F1
#
_cell.length_a   1.000
_cell.length_b   1.000
_cell.length_c   1.000
_cell.angle_alpha   90.00
_cell.angle_beta   90.00
_cell.angle_gamma   90.00
#
_symmetry.space_group_name_H-M   'P 1'
#
loop_
_entity.id
_entity.type
_entity.pdbx_description
1 polymer ?
#
loop_
_entity_poly.entity_id
_entity_poly.type
_entity_poly.pdbx_seq_one_letter_code
_entity_poly.pdbx_strand_id
1 'polypeptide(L)'
;MNTETKVIKTKLGPLNLAEQLGNVSQACKIFGYSRDSYYRYKVLYDQGGDMALADLSRKRPNRKNRIEPAIEERVVFMAPKRILNYTSNKWKQDIRKYKPI
;
A
#
# COMPACT_ATOMS: atom_id res chain seq x y z
N MET A 1 -15.01 -3.05 6.39
CA MET A 1 -14.59 -2.00 5.44
C MET A 1 -13.52 -2.57 4.49
N ASN A 2 -13.66 -2.38 3.18
CA ASN A 2 -12.67 -2.82 2.19
C ASN A 2 -11.38 -1.97 2.32
N THR A 3 -10.20 -2.58 2.19
CA THR A 3 -8.90 -1.90 2.29
C THR A 3 -8.76 -0.71 1.34
N GLU A 4 -9.34 -0.79 0.14
CA GLU A 4 -9.35 0.28 -0.85
C GLU A 4 -10.14 1.50 -0.37
N THR A 5 -11.33 1.27 0.19
CA THR A 5 -12.17 2.35 0.74
C THR A 5 -11.48 3.11 1.88
N LYS A 6 -10.63 2.42 2.66
CA LYS A 6 -9.84 3.06 3.73
C LYS A 6 -8.78 3.97 3.12
N VAL A 7 -8.08 3.52 2.07
CA VAL A 7 -7.02 4.28 1.41
C VAL A 7 -7.58 5.53 0.73
N ILE A 8 -8.71 5.37 0.02
CA ILE A 8 -9.42 6.47 -0.63
C ILE A 8 -9.76 7.55 0.40
N LYS A 9 -10.40 7.18 1.52
CA LYS A 9 -10.75 8.10 2.60
C LYS A 9 -9.54 8.83 3.19
N THR A 10 -8.42 8.13 3.38
CA THR A 10 -7.19 8.76 3.91
C THR A 10 -6.62 9.82 2.96
N LYS A 11 -6.64 9.58 1.65
CA LYS A 11 -6.14 10.54 0.65
C LYS A 11 -7.13 11.68 0.36
N LEU A 12 -8.43 11.45 0.52
CA LEU A 12 -9.48 12.46 0.38
C LEU A 12 -9.48 13.48 1.53
N GLY A 13 -9.16 13.05 2.75
CA GLY A 13 -9.18 13.92 3.93
C GLY A 13 -8.42 15.24 3.76
N PRO A 14 -7.16 15.24 3.29
CA PRO A 14 -6.39 16.47 3.04
C PRO A 14 -7.04 17.40 2.00
N LEU A 15 -7.67 16.85 0.96
CA LEU A 15 -8.34 17.64 -0.09
C LEU A 15 -9.55 18.37 0.49
N ASN A 16 -10.42 17.65 1.20
CA ASN A 16 -11.63 18.21 1.79
C ASN A 16 -11.29 19.24 2.88
N LEU A 17 -10.27 18.98 3.71
CA LEU A 17 -9.87 19.92 4.75
C LEU A 17 -9.24 21.19 4.16
N ALA A 18 -8.48 21.08 3.07
CA ALA A 18 -7.92 22.24 2.40
C ALA A 18 -9.01 23.13 1.81
N GLU A 19 -10.09 22.54 1.28
CA GLU A 19 -11.26 23.27 0.78
C GLU A 19 -12.00 23.99 1.91
N GLN A 20 -12.24 23.31 3.04
CA GLN A 20 -12.89 23.91 4.20
C GLN A 20 -12.09 25.06 4.83
N LEU A 21 -10.76 24.93 4.89
CA LEU A 21 -9.89 25.95 5.49
C LEU A 21 -9.47 27.05 4.51
N GLY A 22 -9.62 26.82 3.20
CA GLY A 22 -8.99 27.65 2.17
C GLY A 22 -7.45 27.66 2.23
N ASN A 23 -6.84 26.73 2.98
CA ASN A 23 -5.39 26.71 3.24
C ASN A 23 -4.81 25.30 3.14
N VAL A 24 -4.13 25.05 2.03
CA VAL A 24 -3.45 23.78 1.74
C VAL A 24 -2.35 23.47 2.75
N SER A 25 -1.55 24.48 3.14
CA SER A 25 -0.41 24.26 4.05
C SER A 25 -0.86 23.82 5.44
N GLN A 26 -1.96 24.39 5.94
CA GLN A 26 -2.53 24.03 7.23
C GLN A 26 -3.15 22.63 7.19
N ALA A 27 -3.91 22.31 6.13
CA ALA A 27 -4.46 20.97 5.94
C ALA A 27 -3.36 19.89 5.87
N CYS A 28 -2.29 20.15 5.11
CA CYS A 28 -1.13 19.26 5.01
C CYS A 28 -0.42 19.06 6.37
N LYS A 29 -0.28 20.10 7.19
CA LYS A 29 0.30 20.00 8.54
C LYS A 29 -0.52 19.10 9.46
N ILE A 30 -1.85 19.22 9.42
CA ILE A 30 -2.76 18.43 10.26
C ILE A 30 -2.73 16.95 9.87
N PHE A 31 -2.74 16.65 8.57
CA PHE A 31 -2.71 15.28 8.08
C PHE A 31 -1.31 14.65 8.01
N GLY A 32 -0.25 15.43 8.19
CA GLY A 32 1.13 14.95 8.09
C GLY A 32 1.59 14.64 6.65
N TYR A 33 1.02 15.31 5.65
CA TYR A 33 1.44 15.17 4.25
C TYR A 33 2.33 16.34 3.81
N SER A 34 3.18 16.09 2.80
CA SER A 34 3.84 17.17 2.08
C SER A 34 2.86 17.89 1.15
N ARG A 35 3.14 19.16 0.85
CA ARG A 35 2.41 19.91 -0.17
C ARG A 35 2.47 19.24 -1.55
N ASP A 36 3.59 18.59 -1.88
CA ASP A 36 3.74 17.81 -3.10
C ASP A 36 2.72 16.66 -3.18
N SER A 37 2.56 15.90 -2.09
CA SER A 37 1.59 14.79 -2.03
C SER A 37 0.16 15.29 -2.26
N TYR A 38 -0.17 16.45 -1.68
CA TYR A 38 -1.47 17.09 -1.89
C TYR A 38 -1.73 17.38 -3.38
N TYR A 39 -0.79 18.03 -4.08
CA TYR A 39 -0.99 18.34 -5.49
C TYR A 39 -1.06 17.09 -6.37
N ARG A 40 -0.31 16.03 -6.04
CA ARG A 40 -0.45 14.73 -6.71
C ARG A 40 -1.85 14.14 -6.54
N TYR A 41 -2.38 14.18 -5.32
CA TYR A 41 -3.75 13.72 -5.06
C TYR A 41 -4.79 14.61 -5.75
N LYS A 42 -4.56 15.92 -5.80
CA LYS A 42 -5.46 16.87 -6.48
C LYS A 42 -5.54 16.59 -7.97
N VAL A 43 -4.40 16.39 -8.64
CA VAL A 43 -4.36 16.02 -10.07
C VAL A 43 -5.10 14.71 -10.33
N LEU A 44 -4.88 13.69 -9.50
CA LEU A 44 -5.58 12.40 -9.64
C LEU A 44 -7.09 12.54 -9.41
N TYR A 45 -7.47 13.31 -8.41
CA TYR A 45 -8.87 13.59 -8.08
C TYR A 45 -9.57 14.35 -9.21
N ASP A 46 -8.91 15.35 -9.80
CA ASP A 46 -9.47 16.13 -10.90
C ASP A 46 -9.62 15.30 -12.19
N GLN A 47 -8.78 14.28 -12.38
CA GLN A 47 -8.82 13.40 -13.54
C GLN A 47 -9.83 12.25 -13.43
N GLY A 48 -10.06 11.69 -12.23
CA GLY A 48 -10.88 10.50 -12.07
C GLY A 48 -11.58 10.36 -10.72
N GLY A 49 -11.77 11.47 -10.01
CA GLY A 49 -12.52 11.57 -8.76
C GLY A 49 -11.98 10.68 -7.65
N ASP A 50 -12.87 10.26 -6.75
CA ASP A 50 -12.54 9.42 -5.58
C ASP A 50 -11.87 8.09 -5.96
N MET A 51 -12.29 7.50 -7.10
CA MET A 51 -11.79 6.20 -7.54
C MET A 51 -10.34 6.28 -8.03
N ALA A 52 -9.90 7.41 -8.58
CA ALA A 52 -8.50 7.61 -8.98
C ALA A 52 -7.55 7.65 -7.77
N LEU A 53 -8.03 8.02 -6.60
CA LEU A 53 -7.25 7.98 -5.36
C LEU A 53 -7.06 6.56 -4.82
N ALA A 54 -7.81 5.58 -5.31
CA ALA A 54 -7.67 4.19 -4.93
C ALA A 54 -6.31 3.60 -5.32
N ASP A 55 -5.58 4.26 -6.23
CA ASP A 55 -4.42 3.65 -6.86
C ASP A 55 -3.31 3.35 -5.83
N LEU A 56 -3.20 2.06 -5.52
CA LEU A 56 -2.07 1.42 -4.87
C LEU A 56 -1.28 0.73 -5.97
N SER A 57 -0.26 1.41 -6.50
CA SER A 57 0.81 0.69 -7.17
C SER A 57 1.53 -0.17 -6.12
N ARG A 58 1.04 -1.40 -5.92
CA ARG A 58 1.80 -2.41 -5.21
C ARG A 58 3.02 -2.72 -6.05
N LYS A 59 4.21 -2.68 -5.44
CA LYS A 59 5.45 -3.10 -6.10
C LYS A 59 5.22 -4.47 -6.74
N ARG A 60 5.20 -4.51 -8.07
CA ARG A 60 5.03 -5.76 -8.81
C ARG A 60 6.25 -6.66 -8.52
N PRO A 61 6.06 -7.97 -8.33
CA PRO A 61 7.18 -8.89 -8.19
C PRO A 61 8.15 -8.73 -9.36
N ASN A 62 9.44 -8.54 -9.07
CA ASN A 62 10.45 -8.50 -10.11
C ASN A 62 10.66 -9.92 -10.65
N ARG A 63 10.28 -10.17 -11.91
CA ARG A 63 10.43 -11.50 -12.54
C ARG A 63 11.88 -11.98 -12.56
N LYS A 64 12.85 -11.07 -12.64
CA LYS A 64 14.29 -11.40 -12.60
C LYS A 64 14.73 -12.00 -11.26
N ASN A 65 13.98 -11.76 -10.19
CA ASN A 65 14.25 -12.33 -8.88
C ASN A 65 13.52 -13.68 -8.68
N ARG A 66 12.84 -14.22 -9.70
CA ARG A 66 12.29 -15.58 -9.62
C ARG A 66 13.41 -16.58 -9.84
N ILE A 67 13.35 -17.64 -9.03
CA ILE A 67 14.19 -18.82 -9.11
C ILE A 67 13.66 -19.73 -10.23
N GLU A 68 14.49 -20.63 -10.72
CA GLU A 68 14.08 -21.62 -11.72
C GLU A 68 12.92 -22.50 -11.18
N PRO A 69 11.91 -22.85 -12.01
CA PRO A 69 10.75 -23.62 -11.56
C PRO A 69 11.10 -24.94 -10.88
N ALA A 70 12.10 -25.67 -11.40
CA ALA A 70 12.54 -26.95 -10.83
C ALA A 70 13.07 -26.80 -9.38
N ILE A 71 13.68 -25.66 -9.06
CA ILE A 71 14.17 -25.36 -7.71
C ILE A 71 12.99 -24.98 -6.80
N GLU A 72 12.06 -24.16 -7.30
CA GLU A 72 10.84 -23.79 -6.58
C GLU A 72 10.03 -25.04 -6.18
N GLU A 73 9.84 -25.99 -7.11
CA GLU A 73 9.15 -27.25 -6.86
C GLU A 73 9.84 -28.14 -5.84
N ARG A 74 11.18 -28.27 -5.92
CA ARG A 74 11.96 -29.04 -4.93
C ARG A 74 11.87 -28.45 -3.53
N VAL A 75 11.91 -27.13 -3.41
CA VAL A 75 11.77 -26.43 -2.12
C VAL A 75 10.36 -26.64 -1.54
N VAL A 76 9.33 -26.57 -2.38
CA VAL A 76 7.94 -26.84 -1.97
C VAL A 76 7.76 -28.29 -1.53
N PHE A 77 8.35 -29.25 -2.26
CA PHE A 77 8.31 -30.67 -1.92
C PHE A 77 9.02 -30.99 -0.59
N MET A 78 10.16 -30.36 -0.34
CA MET A 78 10.95 -30.55 0.89
C MET A 78 10.34 -29.82 2.10
N ALA A 79 9.44 -28.86 1.87
CA ALA A 79 8.85 -28.07 2.95
C ALA A 79 7.88 -28.90 3.81
N PRO A 80 8.05 -28.96 5.14
CA PRO A 80 7.08 -29.62 6.01
C PRO A 80 5.68 -29.02 5.83
N LYS A 81 4.62 -29.86 5.86
CA LYS A 81 3.21 -29.42 5.66
C LYS A 81 2.79 -28.18 6.45
N ARG A 82 3.40 -27.96 7.62
CA ARG A 82 3.20 -26.74 8.44
C ARG A 82 3.57 -25.45 7.69
N ILE A 83 4.57 -25.49 6.81
CA ILE A 83 5.03 -24.38 5.95
C ILE A 83 4.14 -24.22 4.72
N LEU A 84 3.59 -25.31 4.17
CA LEU A 84 2.70 -25.27 3.00
C LEU A 84 1.36 -24.57 3.29
N ASN A 85 0.85 -24.69 4.51
CA ASN A 85 -0.35 -23.97 4.97
C ASN A 85 -0.08 -22.51 5.38
N TYR A 86 1.19 -22.09 5.35
CA TYR A 86 1.64 -20.75 5.69
C TYR A 86 1.64 -19.90 4.41
N THR A 87 0.50 -19.81 3.74
CA THR A 87 0.38 -19.15 2.45
C THR A 87 0.61 -17.65 2.58
N SER A 88 1.65 -17.14 1.90
CA SER A 88 2.01 -15.78 1.44
C SER A 88 1.77 -14.51 2.29
N ASN A 89 0.85 -14.50 3.26
CA ASN A 89 0.47 -13.34 4.07
C ASN A 89 0.85 -13.49 5.56
N LYS A 90 0.97 -14.73 6.08
CA LYS A 90 1.36 -14.98 7.47
C LYS A 90 2.85 -14.73 7.72
N TRP A 91 3.72 -15.18 6.79
CA TRP A 91 5.17 -14.89 6.83
C TRP A 91 5.51 -13.40 6.92
N LYS A 92 4.79 -12.54 6.18
CA LYS A 92 5.01 -11.08 6.22
C LYS A 92 4.59 -10.45 7.56
N GLN A 93 3.60 -11.03 8.23
CA GLN A 93 3.15 -10.57 9.56
C GLN A 93 4.12 -11.02 10.65
N ASP A 94 4.64 -12.25 10.56
CA ASP A 94 5.58 -12.78 11.54
C ASP A 94 6.98 -12.14 11.44
N ILE A 95 7.49 -11.84 10.25
CA ILE A 95 8.77 -11.11 10.09
C ILE A 95 8.71 -9.71 10.74
N ARG A 96 7.54 -9.06 10.74
CA ARG A 96 7.34 -7.78 11.45
C ARG A 96 7.40 -7.93 12.98
N LYS A 97 7.06 -9.11 13.49
CA LYS A 97 7.03 -9.42 14.93
C LYS A 97 8.42 -9.73 15.50
N TYR A 98 9.36 -10.16 14.65
CA TYR A 98 10.72 -10.53 15.01
C TYR A 98 11.78 -9.51 14.56
N LYS A 99 11.41 -8.25 14.32
CA LYS A 99 12.41 -7.21 14.09
C LYS A 99 13.00 -6.83 15.46
N PRO A 100 14.28 -7.15 15.78
CA PRO A 100 14.91 -6.59 16.96
C PRO A 100 14.94 -5.06 16.83
N ILE A 101 14.80 -4.40 17.97
CA ILE A 101 14.86 -2.94 18.14
C ILE A 101 16.12 -2.39 17.45
#